data_AF-A0A521RN28-F1
#
_entry.id   AF-A0A521RN28-F1
#
_cell.length_a   1.000
_cell.length_b   1.000
_cell.length_c   1.000
_cell.angle_alpha   90.00
_cell.angle_beta   90.00
_cell.angle_gamma   90.00
#
_symmetry.space_group_name_H-M   'P 1'
#
loop_
_entity.id
_entity.type
_entity.pdbx_description
1 polymer ?
#
loop_
_entity_poly.entity_id
_entity_poly.type
_entity_poly.pdbx_seq_one_letter_code
_entity_poly.pdbx_strand_id
1 'polypeptide(L)'
;MPTFAESSVPVDTSQGDEQDFKFILKTLSAYEGAEQLYPVVMEVVDRLEPGDKLLNRVSDVLGQSGVVSGEFGFVEAHARRRELIERYRDDPRPRVQAYARDRARDLAQHMAWEQRRAARDVAQRRRDWNEE
;
A
#
# COMPACT_ATOMS: atom_id res chain seq x y z
N MET A 1 25.32 -50.38 -13.92
CA MET A 1 25.25 -49.01 -13.40
C MET A 1 24.44 -48.19 -14.40
N PRO A 2 23.19 -47.80 -14.11
CA PRO A 2 22.42 -46.99 -15.05
C PRO A 2 22.84 -45.52 -14.91
N THR A 3 23.07 -44.86 -16.05
CA THR A 3 23.33 -43.43 -16.17
C THR A 3 22.00 -42.68 -16.20
N PHE A 4 21.76 -41.81 -15.23
CA PHE A 4 20.62 -40.90 -15.23
C PHE A 4 20.84 -39.83 -16.30
N ALA A 5 19.95 -39.78 -17.28
CA ALA A 5 19.89 -38.70 -18.25
C ALA A 5 19.27 -37.47 -17.58
N GLU A 6 20.01 -36.37 -17.60
CA GLU A 6 19.60 -35.06 -17.09
C GLU A 6 18.55 -34.47 -18.05
N SER A 7 17.27 -34.69 -17.76
CA SER A 7 16.19 -34.01 -18.45
C SER A 7 16.02 -32.61 -17.84
N SER A 8 16.51 -31.56 -18.52
CA SER A 8 16.19 -30.18 -18.12
C SER A 8 14.74 -29.88 -18.53
N VAL A 9 13.80 -30.00 -17.60
CA VAL A 9 12.47 -29.40 -17.75
C VAL A 9 12.62 -27.90 -17.51
N PRO A 10 12.20 -27.02 -18.45
CA PRO A 10 12.18 -25.59 -18.19
C PRO A 10 11.16 -25.31 -17.07
N VAL A 11 11.65 -24.92 -15.90
CA VAL A 11 10.82 -24.42 -14.80
C VAL A 11 10.50 -22.96 -15.13
N ASP A 12 9.22 -22.65 -15.30
CA ASP A 12 8.75 -21.27 -15.41
C ASP A 12 8.88 -20.59 -14.04
N THR A 13 10.00 -19.89 -13.84
CA THR A 13 10.32 -19.21 -12.57
C THR A 13 9.39 -18.03 -12.29
N SER A 14 8.74 -17.47 -13.31
CA SER A 14 7.86 -16.31 -13.15
C SER A 14 6.64 -16.61 -12.30
N GLN A 15 6.12 -17.85 -12.40
CA GLN A 15 5.00 -18.31 -11.59
C GLN A 15 5.41 -18.55 -10.13
N GLY A 16 6.67 -18.93 -9.90
CA GLY A 16 7.27 -19.02 -8.56
C GLY A 16 7.36 -17.66 -7.89
N ASP A 17 7.87 -16.65 -8.61
CA ASP A 17 8.02 -15.30 -8.11
C ASP A 17 6.68 -14.65 -7.72
N GLU A 18 5.62 -14.83 -8.53
CA GLU A 18 4.28 -14.29 -8.21
C GLU A 18 3.69 -14.93 -6.93
N GLN A 19 3.84 -16.24 -6.75
CA GLN A 19 3.34 -16.94 -5.56
C GLN A 19 4.12 -16.52 -4.30
N ASP A 20 5.43 -16.36 -4.43
CA ASP A 20 6.30 -15.91 -3.34
C ASP A 20 5.92 -14.49 -2.90
N PHE A 21 5.71 -13.56 -3.83
CA PHE A 21 5.24 -12.21 -3.48
C PHE A 21 3.85 -12.23 -2.82
N LYS A 22 2.92 -13.07 -3.28
CA LYS A 22 1.61 -13.22 -2.62
C LYS A 22 1.77 -13.70 -1.18
N PHE A 23 2.66 -14.66 -0.94
CA PHE A 23 2.93 -15.19 0.38
C PHE A 23 3.58 -14.15 1.29
N ILE A 24 4.59 -13.43 0.80
CA ILE A 24 5.25 -12.33 1.53
C ILE A 24 4.22 -11.27 1.90
N LEU A 25 3.47 -10.73 0.92
CA LEU A 25 2.48 -9.69 1.18
C LEU A 25 1.37 -10.16 2.13
N LYS A 26 0.97 -11.44 2.06
CA LYS A 26 0.02 -12.01 3.02
C LYS A 26 0.60 -12.04 4.43
N THR A 27 1.88 -12.39 4.59
CA THR A 27 2.56 -12.39 5.88
C THR A 27 2.69 -10.98 6.46
N LEU A 28 3.08 -10.00 5.62
CA LEU A 28 3.23 -8.61 6.04
C LEU A 28 1.89 -7.94 6.42
N SER A 29 0.76 -8.44 5.91
CA SER A 29 -0.57 -7.91 6.26
C SER A 29 -0.97 -8.05 7.73
N ALA A 30 -0.21 -8.78 8.54
CA ALA A 30 -0.43 -8.86 9.99
C ALA A 30 0.11 -7.63 10.75
N TYR A 31 0.90 -6.77 10.11
CA TYR A 31 1.65 -5.69 10.76
C TYR A 31 1.05 -4.29 10.49
N GLU A 32 -0.19 -4.22 10.02
CA GLU A 32 -1.01 -3.00 9.93
C GLU A 32 -0.30 -1.78 9.32
N GLY A 33 0.43 -1.98 8.22
CA GLY A 33 1.10 -0.88 7.52
C GLY A 33 2.20 -0.19 8.32
N ALA A 34 2.79 -0.86 9.31
CA ALA A 34 3.88 -0.33 10.12
C ALA A 34 5.03 0.22 9.25
N GLU A 35 5.68 1.28 9.73
CA GLU A 35 6.75 2.00 9.02
C GLU A 35 7.92 1.08 8.60
N GLN A 36 8.21 0.08 9.43
CA GLN A 36 9.27 -0.90 9.19
C GLN A 36 8.99 -1.80 7.97
N LEU A 37 7.75 -1.88 7.50
CA LEU A 37 7.38 -2.66 6.32
C LEU A 37 7.83 -1.98 5.02
N TYR A 38 7.91 -0.65 5.00
CA TYR A 38 8.11 0.11 3.77
C TYR A 38 9.36 -0.32 2.99
N PRO A 39 10.56 -0.47 3.60
CA PRO A 39 11.74 -0.95 2.87
C PRO A 39 11.52 -2.31 2.21
N VAL A 40 10.92 -3.27 2.93
CA VAL A 40 10.66 -4.63 2.43
C VAL A 40 9.61 -4.61 1.31
N VAL A 41 8.58 -3.78 1.45
CA VAL A 41 7.53 -3.66 0.45
C VAL A 41 8.06 -2.98 -0.82
N MET A 42 8.97 -2.01 -0.72
CA MET A 42 9.60 -1.40 -1.91
C MET A 42 10.51 -2.38 -2.66
N GLU A 43 11.12 -3.35 -1.97
CA GLU A 43 11.83 -4.46 -2.63
C GLU A 43 10.88 -5.31 -3.50
N VAL A 44 9.65 -5.53 -3.05
CA VAL A 44 8.63 -6.22 -3.86
C VAL A 44 8.23 -5.33 -5.05
N VAL A 45 7.95 -4.06 -4.82
CA VAL A 45 7.55 -3.10 -5.87
C VAL A 45 8.58 -3.04 -7.01
N ASP A 46 9.87 -3.03 -6.70
CA ASP A 46 10.92 -2.97 -7.73
C ASP A 46 10.94 -4.20 -8.66
N ARG A 47 10.45 -5.34 -8.17
CA ARG A 47 10.38 -6.60 -8.93
C ARG A 47 9.08 -6.74 -9.73
N LEU A 48 8.08 -5.90 -9.48
CA LEU A 48 6.79 -5.93 -10.17
C LEU A 48 6.80 -5.05 -11.42
N GLU A 49 6.12 -5.49 -12.48
CA GLU A 49 5.91 -4.66 -13.66
C GLU A 49 4.93 -3.51 -13.37
N PRO A 50 5.07 -2.36 -14.04
CA PRO A 50 4.05 -1.32 -14.00
C PRO A 50 2.67 -1.87 -14.36
N GLY A 51 1.68 -1.61 -13.50
CA GLY A 51 0.30 -2.10 -13.69
C GLY A 51 0.06 -3.54 -13.21
N ASP A 52 1.05 -4.21 -12.61
CA ASP A 52 0.84 -5.51 -11.99
C ASP A 52 -0.24 -5.41 -10.88
N LYS A 53 -1.18 -6.35 -10.90
CA LYS A 53 -2.27 -6.46 -9.91
C LYS A 53 -1.74 -6.57 -8.46
N LEU A 54 -0.53 -7.07 -8.25
CA LEU A 54 0.09 -7.16 -6.93
C LEU A 54 0.43 -5.79 -6.33
N LEU A 55 0.57 -4.74 -7.14
CA LEU A 55 0.73 -3.36 -6.65
C LEU A 55 -0.50 -2.88 -5.84
N ASN A 56 -1.70 -3.38 -6.16
CA ASN A 56 -2.88 -3.12 -5.35
C ASN A 56 -2.75 -3.78 -3.97
N ARG A 57 -2.24 -5.02 -3.93
CA ARG A 57 -2.05 -5.75 -2.67
C ARG A 57 -0.94 -5.14 -1.81
N VAL A 58 0.13 -4.63 -2.42
CA VAL A 58 1.14 -3.79 -1.77
C VAL A 58 0.46 -2.58 -1.11
N SER A 59 -0.41 -1.89 -1.86
CA SER A 59 -1.14 -0.72 -1.36
C SER A 59 -2.10 -1.06 -0.22
N ASP A 60 -2.71 -2.24 -0.25
CA ASP A 60 -3.57 -2.76 0.83
C ASP A 60 -2.75 -3.02 2.10
N VAL A 61 -1.59 -3.70 1.99
CA VAL A 61 -0.70 -3.97 3.13
C VAL A 61 -0.25 -2.67 3.80
N LEU A 62 0.16 -1.67 3.02
CA LEU A 62 0.56 -0.35 3.54
C LEU A 62 -0.64 0.49 4.01
N GLY A 63 -1.83 0.20 3.49
CA GLY A 63 -3.08 0.89 3.78
C GLY A 63 -3.82 0.35 5.00
N GLN A 64 -3.45 -0.82 5.51
CA GLN A 64 -4.02 -1.36 6.73
C GLN A 64 -3.74 -0.45 7.93
N SER A 65 -4.73 -0.32 8.79
CA SER A 65 -4.62 0.30 10.12
C SER A 65 -5.49 -0.49 11.06
N GLY A 66 -5.06 -0.57 12.31
CA GLY A 66 -5.95 -0.88 13.42
C GLY A 66 -6.97 0.23 13.66
N VAL A 67 -7.50 0.28 14.89
CA VAL A 67 -8.54 1.24 15.27
C VAL A 67 -8.00 2.67 15.22
N VAL A 68 -8.62 3.50 14.38
CA VAL A 68 -8.42 4.96 14.39
C VAL A 68 -9.48 5.60 15.29
N SER A 69 -9.11 6.64 16.05
CA SER A 69 -10.02 7.34 16.97
C SER A 69 -10.09 8.83 16.65
N GLY A 70 -11.20 9.47 17.03
CA GLY A 70 -11.45 10.88 16.75
C GLY A 70 -12.03 11.14 15.37
N GLU A 71 -12.57 12.34 15.20
CA GLU A 71 -13.28 12.80 14.00
C GLU A 71 -12.42 12.84 12.73
N PHE A 72 -11.08 12.90 12.89
CA PHE A 72 -10.11 13.01 11.80
C PHE A 72 -9.10 11.86 11.76
N GLY A 73 -9.34 10.76 12.50
CA GLY A 73 -8.37 9.66 12.63
C GLY A 73 -7.92 9.04 11.30
N PHE A 74 -8.81 8.98 10.31
CA PHE A 74 -8.44 8.53 8.95
C PHE A 74 -7.58 9.55 8.19
N VAL A 75 -7.83 10.85 8.35
CA VAL A 75 -7.03 11.91 7.72
C VAL A 75 -5.60 11.88 8.28
N GLU A 76 -5.44 11.74 9.59
CA GLU A 76 -4.13 11.63 10.24
C GLU A 76 -3.39 10.36 9.83
N ALA A 77 -4.08 9.21 9.78
CA ALA A 77 -3.49 7.97 9.31
C ALA A 77 -3.01 8.07 7.85
N HIS A 78 -3.81 8.68 6.97
CA HIS A 78 -3.40 8.91 5.58
C HIS A 78 -2.26 9.92 5.46
N ALA A 79 -2.24 10.98 6.28
CA ALA A 79 -1.13 11.95 6.31
C ALA A 79 0.20 11.28 6.66
N ARG A 80 0.21 10.45 7.72
CA ARG A 80 1.40 9.70 8.13
C ARG A 80 1.87 8.75 7.03
N ARG A 81 0.96 7.98 6.42
CA ARG A 81 1.31 7.08 5.30
C ARG A 81 1.89 7.83 4.11
N ARG A 82 1.37 9.03 3.85
CA ARG A 82 1.87 9.89 2.77
C ARG A 82 3.29 10.37 3.07
N GLU A 83 3.57 10.79 4.30
CA GLU A 83 4.93 11.14 4.71
C GLU A 83 5.90 9.97 4.52
N LEU A 84 5.50 8.76 4.91
CA LEU A 84 6.32 7.56 4.73
C LEU A 84 6.60 7.25 3.26
N ILE A 85 5.59 7.34 2.38
CA ILE A 85 5.78 7.02 0.96
C ILE A 85 6.57 8.10 0.22
N GLU A 86 6.46 9.37 0.61
CA GLU A 86 7.21 10.49 0.00
C GLU A 86 8.73 10.34 0.19
N ARG A 87 9.19 9.58 1.19
CA ARG A 87 10.62 9.23 1.35
C ARG A 87 11.20 8.49 0.14
N TYR A 88 10.35 7.84 -0.64
CA TYR A 88 10.71 7.06 -1.84
C TYR A 88 10.48 7.83 -3.15
N ARG A 89 10.11 9.12 -3.07
CA ARG A 89 9.84 9.95 -4.25
C ARG A 89 11.03 10.06 -5.21
N ASP A 90 12.23 10.07 -4.64
CA ASP A 90 13.50 10.20 -5.38
C ASP A 90 14.35 8.91 -5.27
N ASP A 91 13.71 7.77 -5.01
CA ASP A 91 14.38 6.46 -5.00
C ASP A 91 15.04 6.20 -6.37
N PRO A 92 16.28 5.67 -6.41
CA PRO A 92 16.98 5.40 -7.67
C PRO A 92 16.30 4.34 -8.52
N ARG A 93 15.44 3.49 -7.94
CA ARG A 93 14.70 2.46 -8.65
C ARG A 93 13.47 3.07 -9.34
N PRO A 94 13.39 3.08 -10.68
CA PRO A 94 12.31 3.78 -11.39
C PRO A 94 10.91 3.27 -11.05
N ARG A 95 10.76 1.97 -10.79
CA ARG A 95 9.49 1.34 -10.41
C ARG A 95 9.02 1.80 -9.04
N VAL A 96 9.94 1.86 -8.08
CA VAL A 96 9.66 2.38 -6.72
C VAL A 96 9.31 3.85 -6.77
N GLN A 97 10.05 4.67 -7.51
CA GLN A 97 9.74 6.09 -7.70
C GLN A 97 8.35 6.29 -8.31
N ALA A 98 7.99 5.54 -9.35
CA ALA A 98 6.68 5.64 -10.00
C ALA A 98 5.56 5.28 -9.01
N TYR A 99 5.70 4.13 -8.34
CA TYR A 99 4.75 3.70 -7.31
C TYR A 99 4.58 4.73 -6.19
N ALA A 100 5.68 5.28 -5.68
CA ALA A 100 5.65 6.25 -4.59
C ALA A 100 4.89 7.53 -4.97
N ARG A 101 5.09 8.03 -6.20
CA ARG A 101 4.40 9.22 -6.72
C ARG A 101 2.90 8.97 -6.87
N ASP A 102 2.51 7.86 -7.47
CA ASP A 102 1.10 7.51 -7.65
C ASP A 102 0.41 7.31 -6.29
N ARG A 103 1.05 6.57 -5.38
CA ARG A 103 0.50 6.31 -4.06
C ARG A 103 0.37 7.58 -3.21
N ALA A 104 1.34 8.49 -3.27
CA ALA A 104 1.27 9.79 -2.60
C ALA A 104 0.08 10.63 -3.12
N ARG A 105 -0.14 10.61 -4.44
CA ARG A 105 -1.28 11.30 -5.07
C ARG A 105 -2.61 10.70 -4.62
N ASP A 106 -2.72 9.38 -4.58
CA ASP A 106 -3.95 8.71 -4.17
C ASP A 106 -4.28 8.99 -2.70
N LEU A 107 -3.28 8.92 -1.81
CA LEU A 107 -3.45 9.29 -0.40
C LEU A 107 -3.91 10.74 -0.24
N ALA A 108 -3.36 11.68 -1.02
CA ALA A 108 -3.79 13.07 -0.99
C ALA A 108 -5.26 13.24 -1.45
N GLN A 109 -5.70 12.49 -2.47
CA GLN A 109 -7.09 12.51 -2.91
C GLN A 109 -8.04 11.95 -1.83
N HIS A 110 -7.68 10.84 -1.20
CA HIS A 110 -8.46 10.26 -0.09
C HIS A 110 -8.57 11.23 1.09
N MET A 111 -7.47 11.89 1.49
CA MET A 111 -7.49 12.90 2.54
C MET A 111 -8.42 14.06 2.21
N ALA A 112 -8.39 14.57 0.97
CA ALA A 112 -9.24 15.68 0.55
C ALA A 112 -10.73 15.30 0.56
N TRP A 113 -11.05 14.06 0.19
CA TRP A 113 -12.42 13.54 0.27
C TRP A 113 -12.89 13.42 1.72
N GLU A 114 -12.05 12.86 2.59
CA GLU A 114 -12.37 12.65 4.01
C GLU A 114 -12.57 13.99 4.74
N GLN A 115 -11.72 14.98 4.49
CA GLN A 115 -11.88 16.32 5.06
C GLN A 115 -13.21 16.97 4.64
N ARG A 116 -13.60 16.85 3.37
CA ARG A 116 -14.88 17.38 2.88
C ARG A 116 -16.06 16.66 3.52
N ARG A 117 -15.96 15.34 3.72
CA ARG A 117 -16.98 14.54 4.40
C ARG A 117 -17.14 14.99 5.85
N ALA A 118 -16.05 14.98 6.63
CA ALA A 118 -16.06 15.38 8.03
C ALA A 118 -16.59 16.82 8.22
N ALA A 119 -16.19 17.76 7.36
CA ALA A 119 -16.69 19.14 7.41
C ALA A 119 -18.21 19.23 7.19
N ARG A 120 -18.78 18.40 6.31
CA ARG A 120 -20.24 18.33 6.10
C ARG A 120 -20.95 17.76 7.31
N ASP A 121 -20.40 16.72 7.93
CA ASP A 121 -20.97 16.08 9.11
C ASP A 121 -20.98 17.02 10.32
N VAL A 122 -19.94 17.85 10.49
CA VAL A 122 -19.91 18.93 11.50
C VAL A 122 -20.96 19.98 11.21
N ALA A 123 -21.06 20.44 9.96
CA ALA A 123 -22.03 21.47 9.58
C ALA A 123 -23.47 21.00 9.78
N GLN A 124 -23.77 19.72 9.50
CA GLN A 124 -25.08 19.14 9.75
C GLN A 124 -25.41 19.10 11.24
N ARG A 125 -24.51 18.57 12.08
CA ARG A 125 -24.72 18.56 13.54
C ARG A 125 -24.95 19.95 14.13
N ARG A 126 -24.25 20.97 13.62
CA ARG A 126 -24.45 22.37 14.06
C ARG A 126 -25.82 22.93 13.67
N ARG A 127 -26.43 22.45 12.59
CA ARG A 127 -27.79 22.83 12.19
C ARG A 127 -28.81 22.13 13.08
N ASP A 128 -28.68 20.82 13.22
CA ASP A 128 -29.59 20.00 14.04
C ASP A 128 -29.64 20.52 15.50
N TRP A 129 -28.50 20.93 16.06
CA TRP A 129 -28.43 21.50 17.42
C TRP A 129 -29.03 22.91 17.54
N ASN A 130 -29.06 23.70 16.46
CA ASN A 130 -29.60 25.07 16.46
C ASN A 130 -31.10 25.11 16.10
N GLU A 131 -31.71 23.96 15.77
CA GLU A 131 -33.15 23.81 15.52
C GLU A 131 -33.92 23.29 16.75
N GLU A 132 -33.24 23.09 17.89
CA GLU A 132 -33.80 22.90 19.25
C GLU A 132 -33.71 24.18 20.09
#